data_AF-A0A1C5RXP5-F1
#
_entry.id   AF-A0A1C5RXP5-F1
#
_cell.length_a   1.000
_cell.length_b   1.000
_cell.length_c   1.000
_cell.angle_alpha   90.00
_cell.angle_beta   90.00
_cell.angle_gamma   90.00
#
_symmetry.space_group_name_H-M   'P 1'
#
loop_
_entity.id
_entity.type
_entity.pdbx_description
1 polymer ?
#
loop_
_entity_poly.entity_id
_entity_poly.type
_entity_poly.pdbx_seq_one_letter_code
_entity_poly.pdbx_strand_id
1 'polypeptide(L)'
;MNEELINDLANYLTDDTESPEMISLAVKRAIRSFKNKRNYPSSYTDKKIDSDMEKCYDCIFDLALYFLVKQGAEFQGTHSESSVNRSWESETEIYINHGVFPFAGSFN
;
A
#
# COMPACT_ATOMS: atom_id res chain seq x y z
N MET A 1 11.38 -6.36 2.55
CA MET A 1 10.12 -5.87 1.96
C MET A 1 8.91 -6.81 1.84
N ASN A 2 8.67 -7.60 0.78
CA ASN A 2 7.32 -8.17 0.55
C ASN A 2 6.84 -9.08 1.68
N GLU A 3 7.70 -10.01 2.11
CA GLU A 3 7.39 -10.94 3.22
C GLU A 3 7.26 -10.20 4.56
N GLU A 4 8.10 -9.20 4.77
CA GLU A 4 8.09 -8.31 5.93
C GLU A 4 6.77 -7.51 6.01
N LEU A 5 6.34 -6.87 4.91
CA LEU A 5 5.04 -6.20 4.83
C LEU A 5 3.89 -7.15 5.16
N ILE A 6 3.89 -8.36 4.61
CA ILE A 6 2.83 -9.35 4.88
C ILE A 6 2.81 -9.71 6.37
N ASN A 7 3.96 -9.98 6.95
CA ASN A 7 4.09 -10.33 8.36
C ASN A 7 3.66 -9.16 9.28
N ASP A 8 4.10 -7.94 8.98
CA ASP A 8 3.80 -6.77 9.78
C ASP A 8 2.32 -6.39 9.67
N LEU A 9 1.70 -6.51 8.49
CA LEU A 9 0.26 -6.35 8.31
C LEU A 9 -0.53 -7.40 9.08
N ALA A 10 -0.12 -8.67 9.00
CA ALA A 10 -0.76 -9.75 9.76
C ALA A 10 -0.68 -9.49 11.27
N ASN A 11 0.49 -9.08 11.77
CA ASN A 11 0.68 -8.73 13.18
C ASN A 11 -0.11 -7.48 13.58
N TYR A 12 -0.24 -6.49 12.69
CA TYR A 12 -0.98 -5.27 12.95
C TYR A 12 -2.50 -5.50 13.05
N LEU A 13 -3.03 -6.39 12.22
CA LEU A 13 -4.47 -6.63 12.16
C LEU A 13 -4.99 -7.36 13.39
N THR A 14 -4.15 -8.13 14.10
CA THR A 14 -4.40 -8.80 15.40
C THR A 14 -5.65 -9.68 15.55
N ASP A 15 -6.63 -9.59 14.64
CA ASP A 15 -7.86 -10.36 14.57
C ASP A 15 -7.79 -11.26 13.33
N ASP A 16 -8.08 -12.55 13.51
CA ASP A 16 -7.99 -13.65 12.51
C ASP A 16 -9.02 -13.53 11.35
N THR A 17 -9.49 -12.32 11.05
CA THR A 17 -10.54 -12.08 10.04
C THR A 17 -10.01 -12.05 8.61
N GLU A 18 -8.74 -11.66 8.42
CA GLU A 18 -8.14 -11.54 7.10
C GLU A 18 -7.31 -12.78 6.75
N SER A 19 -7.64 -13.43 5.63
CA SER A 19 -6.87 -14.59 5.19
C SER A 19 -5.46 -14.16 4.73
N PRO A 20 -4.43 -15.01 4.91
CA PRO A 20 -3.08 -14.73 4.40
C PRO A 20 -3.05 -14.42 2.90
N GLU A 21 -4.00 -14.96 2.13
CA GLU A 21 -4.16 -14.68 0.71
C GLU A 21 -4.63 -13.24 0.44
N MET A 22 -5.56 -12.73 1.25
CA MET A 22 -6.04 -11.34 1.15
C MET A 22 -4.93 -10.35 1.48
N ILE A 23 -4.18 -10.60 2.56
CA ILE A 23 -3.00 -9.80 2.93
C ILE A 23 -1.96 -9.81 1.81
N SER A 24 -1.63 -10.98 1.25
CA SER A 24 -0.68 -11.07 0.13
C SER A 24 -1.15 -10.30 -1.10
N LEU A 25 -2.44 -10.37 -1.43
CA LEU A 25 -3.00 -9.65 -2.57
C LEU A 25 -2.96 -8.14 -2.36
N ALA A 26 -3.30 -7.66 -1.17
CA ALA A 26 -3.26 -6.24 -0.82
C ALA A 26 -1.84 -5.68 -0.89
N VAL A 27 -0.84 -6.40 -0.35
CA VAL A 27 0.59 -6.01 -0.46
C VAL A 27 1.03 -5.93 -1.93
N LYS A 28 0.66 -6.91 -2.77
CA LYS A 28 0.97 -6.87 -4.21
C LYS A 28 0.34 -5.67 -4.90
N ARG A 29 -0.91 -5.34 -4.57
CA ARG A 29 -1.63 -4.16 -5.09
C ARG A 29 -0.96 -2.86 -4.65
N ALA A 30 -0.59 -2.74 -3.37
CA ALA A 30 0.11 -1.59 -2.79
C ALA A 30 1.44 -1.33 -3.50
N ILE A 31 2.27 -2.36 -3.65
CA ILE A 31 3.56 -2.24 -4.34
C ILE A 31 3.38 -1.80 -5.79
N ARG A 32 2.42 -2.39 -6.52
CA ARG A 32 2.15 -2.00 -7.90
C ARG A 32 1.66 -0.55 -8.00
N SER A 33 0.74 -0.14 -7.14
CA SER A 33 0.24 1.23 -7.10
C SER A 33 1.39 2.21 -6.82
N PHE A 34 2.22 1.91 -5.80
CA PHE A 34 3.37 2.73 -5.44
C PHE A 34 4.35 2.87 -6.61
N LYS A 35 4.70 1.78 -7.28
CA LYS A 35 5.59 1.81 -8.46
C LYS A 35 5.01 2.67 -9.59
N ASN A 36 3.71 2.55 -9.85
CA ASN A 36 3.02 3.38 -10.84
C ASN A 36 3.02 4.86 -10.45
N LYS A 37 2.75 5.17 -9.17
CA LYS A 37 2.75 6.54 -8.65
C LYS A 37 4.13 7.16 -8.71
N ARG A 38 5.19 6.42 -8.37
CA ARG A 38 6.57 6.91 -8.47
C ARG A 38 6.98 7.17 -9.91
N ASN A 39 6.42 6.45 -10.87
CA ASN A 39 6.72 6.63 -12.29
C ASN A 39 8.24 6.63 -12.54
N TYR A 40 8.91 5.58 -12.07
CA TYR A 40 10.37 5.50 -12.08
C TYR A 40 10.93 5.70 -13.50
N PRO A 41 11.97 6.53 -13.65
CA PRO A 41 12.68 6.66 -14.92
C PRO A 41 13.22 5.31 -15.38
N SER A 42 13.29 5.09 -16.70
CA SER A 42 13.88 3.86 -17.27
C SER A 42 15.34 3.62 -16.88
N SER A 43 16.04 4.65 -16.40
CA SER A 43 17.41 4.57 -15.88
C SER A 43 17.52 4.04 -14.44
N TYR A 44 16.40 3.83 -13.74
CA TYR A 44 16.40 3.23 -12.41
C TYR A 44 16.62 1.73 -12.52
N THR A 45 17.63 1.24 -11.79
CA THR A 45 17.87 -0.19 -11.58
C THR A 45 16.92 -0.73 -10.50
N ASP A 46 16.64 -2.03 -10.51
CA ASP A 46 15.84 -2.69 -9.47
C ASP A 46 16.32 -2.34 -8.06
N LYS A 47 17.63 -2.36 -7.79
CA LYS A 47 18.20 -1.97 -6.50
C LYS A 47 17.85 -0.54 -6.05
N LYS A 48 17.71 0.41 -6.99
CA LYS A 48 17.33 1.79 -6.70
C LYS A 48 15.84 1.88 -6.39
N ILE A 49 15.02 1.12 -7.11
CA ILE A 49 13.59 0.99 -6.87
C ILE A 49 13.36 0.38 -5.49
N ASP A 50 14.03 -0.72 -5.18
CA ASP A 50 13.93 -1.39 -3.88
C ASP A 50 14.37 -0.46 -2.74
N SER A 51 15.50 0.24 -2.90
CA SER A 51 15.96 1.22 -1.92
C SER A 51 15.00 2.40 -1.72
N ASP A 52 14.23 2.78 -2.73
CA ASP A 52 13.22 3.84 -2.63
C ASP A 52 11.96 3.32 -1.94
N MET A 53 11.53 2.11 -2.30
CA MET A 53 10.40 1.43 -1.64
C MET A 53 10.66 1.23 -0.15
N GLU A 54 11.86 0.78 0.25
CA GLU A 54 12.22 0.63 1.68
C GLU A 54 12.17 1.97 2.43
N LYS A 55 12.53 3.09 1.78
CA LYS A 55 12.39 4.44 2.38
C LYS A 55 10.94 4.89 2.51
N CYS A 56 10.06 4.33 1.69
CA CYS A 56 8.63 4.63 1.67
C CYS A 56 7.81 3.46 2.26
N TYR A 57 8.41 2.68 3.16
CA TYR A 57 7.78 1.51 3.77
C TYR A 57 6.40 1.84 4.36
N ASP A 58 6.32 2.86 5.21
CA ASP A 58 5.08 3.28 5.88
C ASP A 58 3.98 3.67 4.88
N CYS A 59 4.36 4.30 3.76
CA CYS A 59 3.42 4.63 2.69
C CYS A 59 2.83 3.37 2.05
N ILE A 60 3.68 2.37 1.79
CA ILE A 60 3.27 1.12 1.14
C ILE A 60 2.47 0.25 2.12
N PHE A 61 2.81 0.29 3.40
CA PHE A 61 2.05 -0.34 4.47
C PHE A 61 0.63 0.23 4.55
N ASP A 62 0.49 1.57 4.61
CA ASP A 62 -0.81 2.23 4.68
C ASP A 62 -1.65 1.99 3.41
N LEU A 63 -1.01 1.95 2.22
CA LEU A 63 -1.68 1.55 0.98
C LEU A 63 -2.23 0.12 1.03
N ALA A 64 -1.47 -0.81 1.58
CA ALA A 64 -1.90 -2.20 1.72
C ALA A 64 -3.07 -2.32 2.70
N LEU A 65 -3.02 -1.61 3.83
CA LEU A 65 -4.14 -1.54 4.78
C LEU A 65 -5.40 -0.96 4.12
N TYR A 66 -5.26 0.14 3.37
CA TYR A 66 -6.36 0.74 2.61
C TYR A 66 -6.99 -0.27 1.62
N PHE A 67 -6.18 -1.05 0.90
CA PHE A 67 -6.71 -2.06 -0.01
C PHE A 67 -7.42 -3.20 0.70
N LEU A 68 -6.97 -3.61 1.89
CA LEU A 68 -7.66 -4.62 2.70
C LEU A 68 -9.03 -4.12 3.16
N VAL A 69 -9.08 -2.91 3.75
CA VAL A 69 -10.34 -2.31 4.22
C VAL A 69 -11.33 -2.17 3.06
N LYS A 70 -10.86 -1.68 1.90
CA LYS A 70 -11.71 -1.53 0.72
C LYS A 70 -12.22 -2.87 0.19
N GLN A 71 -11.35 -3.90 0.16
CA GLN A 71 -11.74 -5.24 -0.25
C GLN A 71 -12.80 -5.82 0.71
N GLY A 72 -12.59 -5.72 2.03
CA GLY A 72 -13.57 -6.16 3.03
C GLY A 72 -14.92 -5.43 2.92
N ALA A 73 -14.90 -4.11 2.70
CA ALA A 73 -16.10 -3.30 2.51
C ALA A 73 -16.87 -3.62 1.21
N GLU A 74 -16.18 -4.00 0.13
CA GLU A 74 -16.80 -4.44 -1.12
C GLU A 74 -17.53 -5.79 -0.96
N PHE A 75 -17.05 -6.67 -0.07
CA PHE A 75 -17.64 -8.00 0.18
C PHE A 75 -18.68 -8.02 1.31
N GLN A 76 -18.63 -7.08 2.25
CA GLN A 76 -19.62 -6.95 3.31
C GLN A 76 -20.59 -5.81 3.00
N GLY A 77 -21.78 -6.17 2.52
CA GLY A 77 -22.87 -5.22 2.32
C GLY A 77 -23.23 -4.55 3.63
N THR A 78 -22.80 -3.30 3.79
CA THR A 78 -23.12 -2.37 4.89
C THR A 78 -22.66 -2.78 6.29
N HIS A 79 -21.86 -1.89 6.88
CA HIS A 79 -21.41 -1.82 8.28
C HIS A 79 -20.32 -2.81 8.74
N SER A 80 -19.11 -2.26 8.90
CA SER A 80 -18.38 -2.42 10.16
C SER A 80 -17.50 -1.18 10.38
N GLU A 81 -17.78 -0.43 11.45
CA GLU A 81 -16.92 0.64 11.95
C GLU A 81 -15.65 0.00 12.53
N SER A 82 -14.67 -0.30 11.68
CA SER A 82 -13.40 -0.81 12.16
C SER A 82 -12.59 0.35 12.74
N SER A 83 -12.27 0.24 14.03
CA SER A 83 -11.56 1.21 14.87
C SER A 83 -10.06 1.32 14.52
N VAL A 84 -9.76 1.55 13.24
CA VAL A 84 -8.45 2.00 12.78
C VAL A 84 -8.67 3.30 12.03
N ASN A 85 -8.73 4.37 12.81
CA ASN A 85 -9.15 5.71 12.44
C ASN A 85 -8.13 6.43 11.53
N ARG A 86 -7.89 5.89 10.33
CA ARG A 86 -7.29 6.62 9.21
C ARG A 86 -8.24 6.47 8.02
N SER A 87 -9.28 7.31 8.04
CA SER A 87 -10.28 7.43 6.97
C SER A 87 -9.66 8.07 5.73
N TRP A 88 -8.76 7.36 5.07
CA TRP A 88 -8.26 7.81 3.78
C TRP A 88 -9.33 7.60 2.73
N GLU A 89 -9.75 8.68 2.09
CA GLU A 89 -10.78 8.67 1.05
C GLU A 89 -10.22 8.20 -0.30
N SER A 90 -8.89 8.24 -0.47
CA SER A 90 -8.23 7.80 -1.69
C SER A 90 -6.75 7.43 -1.50
N GLU A 91 -6.19 6.67 -2.45
CA GLU A 91 -4.75 6.39 -2.53
C GLU A 91 -3.92 7.69 -2.62
N THR A 92 -4.44 8.72 -3.30
CA THR A 92 -3.78 10.02 -3.46
C THR A 92 -3.52 10.69 -2.11
N GLU A 93 -4.46 10.57 -1.18
CA GLU A 93 -4.33 11.13 0.16
C GLU A 93 -3.17 10.46 0.92
N ILE A 94 -3.08 9.13 0.84
CA ILE A 94 -1.97 8.37 1.43
C ILE A 94 -0.63 8.85 0.88
N TYR A 95 -0.52 8.98 -0.44
CA TYR A 95 0.71 9.50 -1.06
C TYR A 95 1.08 10.91 -0.59
N ILE A 96 0.10 11.81 -0.49
CA ILE A 96 0.34 13.19 -0.04
C ILE A 96 0.79 13.20 1.43
N ASN A 97 0.13 12.43 2.29
CA ASN A 97 0.44 12.35 3.72
C ASN A 97 1.86 11.84 3.98
N HIS A 98 2.35 10.93 3.14
CA HIS A 98 3.72 10.40 3.21
C HIS A 98 4.75 11.19 2.40
N GLY A 99 4.36 12.29 1.75
CA GLY A 99 5.26 13.07 0.91
C GLY A 99 5.80 12.31 -0.31
N VAL A 100 5.02 11.35 -0.83
CA VAL A 100 5.38 10.51 -1.98
C VAL A 100 4.84 11.12 -3.27
N PHE A 101 5.76 11.55 -4.13
CA PHE A 101 5.45 12.20 -5.40
C PHE A 101 6.01 11.40 -6.59
N PRO A 102 5.41 11.50 -7.79
CA PRO A 102 6.03 10.95 -9.00
C PRO A 102 7.39 11.60 -9.25
N PHE A 103 8.33 10.83 -9.79
CA PHE A 103 9.49 11.42 -10.45
C PHE A 103 9.01 12.18 -11.69
N ALA A 104 9.60 13.35 -11.93
CA ALA A 104 9.34 14.11 -13.14
C ALA A 104 9.74 13.26 -14.35
N GLY A 105 8.73 12.76 -15.07
CA GLY A 105 8.94 12.16 -16.37
C GLY A 105 9.29 13.27 -17.36
N SER A 106 10.32 13.05 -18.18
CA SER A 106 10.43 13.83 -19.40
C SER A 106 9.22 13.44 -20.26
N PHE A 107 8.27 14.36 -20.45
CA PHE A 107 7.28 14.20 -21.52
C PHE A 107 8.07 14.17 -22.83
N ASN A 108 8.18 12.99 -23.44
CA ASN A 108 8.62 12.87 -24.83
C ASN A 108 7.41 13.06 -25.75
#